data_AF-A0A1A8E8N2-F1
#
_entry.id   AF-A0A1A8E8N2-F1
#
_cell.length_a   1.000
_cell.length_b   1.000
_cell.length_c   1.000
_cell.angle_alpha   90.00
_cell.angle_beta   90.00
_cell.angle_gamma   90.00
#
_symmetry.space_group_name_H-M   'P 1'
#
loop_
_entity.id
_entity.type
_entity.pdbx_description
1 polymer ?
#
loop_
_entity_poly.entity_id
_entity_poly.type
_entity_poly.pdbx_seq_one_letter_code
_entity_poly.pdbx_strand_id
1 'polypeptide(L)'
;HFDFPLPNPLRVFDMVVMPQHEYPLVCIGVSRGSSPSVPVNVEYINLNSNSSWFFKAEQENPCLDVVQVNQVNMNALLVLMDRSVQMVGLNGEQKLNKHEATFSYDVESVVYAEDTLLVVWRHGWQRRGKGFTEVLEEKTDKKKVYRMVKSDRTIVLETHQTTDQTGLSNLYLLEKAETYVQLP
;
A
#
# COMPACT_ATOMS: atom_id res chain seq x y z
N HIS A 1 -11.30 -10.71 -28.52
CA HIS A 1 -11.14 -9.33 -28.02
C HIS A 1 -12.25 -9.12 -27.02
N PHE A 2 -11.92 -8.80 -25.77
CA PHE A 2 -12.91 -8.58 -24.71
C PHE A 2 -12.68 -7.17 -24.19
N ASP A 3 -13.61 -6.27 -24.47
CA ASP A 3 -13.54 -4.88 -24.04
C ASP A 3 -14.10 -4.76 -22.62
N PHE A 4 -13.21 -4.58 -21.64
CA PHE A 4 -13.59 -4.33 -20.24
C PHE A 4 -13.29 -2.86 -19.91
N PRO A 5 -14.28 -2.08 -19.43
CA PRO A 5 -14.03 -0.73 -18.97
C PRO A 5 -13.29 -0.80 -17.63
N LEU A 6 -11.96 -0.74 -17.67
CA LEU A 6 -11.16 -0.53 -16.47
C LEU A 6 -11.49 0.86 -15.89
N PRO A 7 -11.44 1.01 -14.56
CA PRO A 7 -11.45 2.33 -13.94
C PRO A 7 -10.43 3.25 -14.61
N ASN A 8 -10.81 4.48 -14.91
CA ASN A 8 -9.93 5.49 -15.48
C ASN A 8 -9.92 6.73 -14.57
N PRO A 9 -8.80 7.02 -13.87
CA PRO A 9 -7.52 6.31 -13.90
C PRO A 9 -7.57 4.96 -13.15
N LEU A 10 -6.81 3.97 -13.62
CA LEU A 10 -6.58 2.72 -12.91
C LEU A 10 -5.58 2.96 -11.78
N ARG A 11 -6.08 3.12 -10.55
CA ARG A 11 -5.27 3.49 -9.38
C ARG A 11 -4.57 2.30 -8.73
N VAL A 12 -5.17 1.11 -8.81
CA VAL A 12 -4.65 -0.13 -8.24
C VAL A 12 -4.62 -1.18 -9.33
N PHE A 13 -3.56 -1.98 -9.37
CA PHE A 13 -3.46 -3.13 -10.26
C PHE A 13 -2.53 -4.16 -9.64
N ASP A 14 -3.07 -4.93 -8.70
CA ASP A 14 -2.29 -5.88 -7.90
C ASP A 14 -2.90 -7.27 -7.93
N MET A 15 -2.03 -8.28 -7.99
CA MET A 15 -2.46 -9.68 -7.88
C MET A 15 -2.60 -10.07 -6.41
N VAL A 16 -3.75 -10.62 -6.05
CA VAL A 16 -4.03 -11.15 -4.71
C VAL A 16 -4.20 -12.67 -4.81
N VAL A 17 -3.26 -13.39 -4.22
CA VAL A 17 -3.26 -14.85 -4.16
C VAL A 17 -4.25 -15.30 -3.10
N MET A 18 -5.26 -16.04 -3.52
CA MET A 18 -6.27 -16.61 -2.63
C MET A 18 -6.03 -18.13 -2.50
N PRO A 19 -5.91 -18.70 -1.29
CA PRO A 19 -5.59 -20.11 -1.09
C PRO A 19 -6.57 -21.10 -1.78
N GLN A 20 -7.81 -20.69 -1.97
CA GLN A 20 -8.90 -21.50 -2.53
C GLN A 20 -9.09 -21.35 -4.05
N HIS A 21 -8.27 -20.53 -4.72
CA HIS A 21 -8.37 -20.26 -6.16
C HIS A 21 -7.16 -20.79 -6.91
N GLU A 22 -7.35 -21.19 -8.17
CA GLU A 22 -6.28 -21.65 -9.06
C GLU A 22 -5.41 -20.49 -9.56
N TYR A 23 -6.06 -19.37 -9.92
CA TYR A 23 -5.45 -18.14 -10.38
C TYR A 23 -5.62 -17.02 -9.35
N PRO A 24 -4.65 -16.09 -9.21
CA PRO A 24 -4.81 -14.92 -8.36
C PRO A 24 -6.00 -14.07 -8.84
N LEU A 25 -6.67 -13.40 -7.90
CA LEU A 25 -7.59 -12.32 -8.24
C LEU A 25 -6.78 -11.08 -8.60
N VAL A 26 -7.32 -10.22 -9.47
CA VAL A 26 -6.70 -8.94 -9.80
C VAL A 26 -7.47 -7.84 -9.10
N CYS A 27 -6.86 -7.22 -8.08
CA CYS A 27 -7.39 -6.04 -7.41
C CYS A 27 -7.24 -4.83 -8.34
N ILE A 28 -8.36 -4.18 -8.66
CA ILE A 28 -8.39 -3.01 -9.56
C ILE A 28 -8.89 -1.73 -8.87
N GLY A 29 -9.29 -1.84 -7.60
CA GLY A 29 -9.79 -0.70 -6.82
C GLY A 29 -10.07 -1.08 -5.38
N VAL A 30 -10.09 -0.07 -4.53
CA VAL A 30 -10.67 -0.16 -3.18
C VAL A 30 -11.48 1.10 -2.90
N SER A 31 -12.49 0.96 -2.04
CA SER A 31 -13.35 2.04 -1.60
C SER A 31 -13.72 1.86 -0.12
N ARG A 32 -14.29 2.90 0.49
CA ARG A 32 -14.81 2.81 1.86
C ARG A 32 -15.93 1.77 1.91
N GLY A 33 -15.79 0.82 2.82
CA GLY A 33 -16.80 -0.21 3.02
C GLY A 33 -18.04 0.33 3.74
N SER A 34 -19.11 -0.46 3.69
CA SER A 34 -20.44 -0.04 4.17
C SER A 34 -20.67 -0.26 5.67
N SER A 35 -19.75 -0.93 6.37
CA SER A 35 -19.89 -1.25 7.79
C SER A 35 -18.55 -1.30 8.52
N PRO A 36 -18.53 -1.19 9.87
CA PRO A 36 -17.30 -1.35 10.65
C PRO A 36 -16.68 -2.76 10.55
N SER A 37 -17.50 -3.78 10.25
CA SER A 37 -17.01 -5.16 10.05
C SER A 37 -16.32 -5.36 8.72
N VAL A 38 -16.65 -4.54 7.71
CA VAL A 38 -16.05 -4.54 6.37
C VAL A 38 -15.68 -3.09 6.04
N PRO A 39 -14.59 -2.56 6.64
CA PRO A 39 -14.21 -1.16 6.49
C PRO A 39 -13.70 -0.81 5.09
N VAL A 40 -13.28 -1.81 4.31
CA VAL A 40 -12.78 -1.64 2.94
C VAL A 40 -13.60 -2.51 2.01
N ASN A 41 -14.08 -1.94 0.90
CA ASN A 41 -14.61 -2.71 -0.22
C ASN A 41 -13.46 -2.91 -1.23
N VAL A 42 -13.18 -4.17 -1.59
CA VAL A 42 -12.10 -4.53 -2.52
C VAL A 42 -12.69 -4.99 -3.85
N GLU A 43 -12.26 -4.37 -4.94
CA GLU A 43 -12.79 -4.61 -6.28
C GLU A 43 -11.86 -5.56 -7.03
N TYR A 44 -12.34 -6.79 -7.27
CA TYR A 44 -11.58 -7.85 -7.93
C TYR A 44 -12.10 -8.18 -9.31
N ILE A 45 -11.17 -8.43 -10.23
CA ILE A 45 -11.40 -9.27 -11.40
C ILE A 45 -11.09 -10.71 -11.00
N ASN A 46 -12.08 -11.60 -11.11
CA ASN A 46 -11.91 -13.01 -10.84
C ASN A 46 -11.69 -13.80 -12.13
N LEU A 47 -10.46 -14.28 -12.33
CA LEU A 47 -10.07 -15.08 -13.49
C LEU A 47 -10.47 -16.56 -13.37
N ASN A 48 -10.95 -17.00 -12.21
CA ASN A 48 -11.36 -18.39 -11.95
C ASN A 48 -12.83 -18.67 -12.28
N SER A 49 -13.61 -17.64 -12.61
CA SER A 49 -15.04 -17.75 -12.90
C SER A 49 -15.33 -17.34 -14.33
N ASN A 50 -16.11 -18.14 -15.05
CA ASN A 50 -16.58 -17.81 -16.41
C ASN A 50 -17.66 -16.71 -16.43
N SER A 51 -18.15 -16.31 -15.26
CA SER A 51 -19.16 -15.27 -15.07
C SER A 51 -18.91 -14.58 -13.74
N SER A 52 -18.43 -13.33 -13.77
CA SER A 52 -18.66 -12.27 -12.75
C SER A 52 -17.78 -11.06 -13.06
N TRP A 53 -18.28 -10.13 -13.87
CA TRP A 53 -17.66 -8.81 -14.13
C TRP A 53 -18.45 -7.66 -13.51
N PHE A 54 -19.34 -7.97 -12.56
CA PHE A 54 -20.26 -6.98 -12.00
C PHE A 54 -19.56 -6.09 -10.97
N PHE A 55 -19.03 -4.98 -11.45
CA PHE A 55 -18.93 -3.77 -10.64
C PHE A 55 -20.34 -3.36 -10.19
N LYS A 56 -20.58 -3.27 -8.88
CA LYS A 56 -21.60 -2.36 -8.35
C LYS A 56 -21.08 -0.94 -8.56
N ALA A 57 -21.23 -0.42 -9.78
CA ALA A 57 -20.96 0.97 -10.11
C ALA A 57 -22.10 1.87 -9.62
N GLU A 58 -22.39 1.86 -8.31
CA GLU A 58 -23.42 2.73 -7.70
C GLU A 58 -22.85 3.78 -6.74
N GLN A 59 -21.52 4.00 -6.72
CA GLN A 59 -20.96 5.09 -5.93
C GLN A 59 -19.97 5.91 -6.77
N GLU A 60 -20.44 7.08 -7.24
CA GLU A 60 -19.67 8.13 -7.91
C GLU A 60 -18.65 8.81 -6.97
N ASN A 61 -17.84 8.05 -6.24
CA ASN A 61 -16.73 8.62 -5.47
C ASN A 61 -15.48 7.78 -5.70
N PRO A 62 -14.81 7.91 -6.88
CA PRO A 62 -13.46 7.40 -7.02
C PRO A 62 -12.60 8.02 -5.91
N CYS A 63 -12.05 7.20 -5.01
CA CYS A 63 -11.17 7.69 -3.94
C CYS A 63 -10.04 8.52 -4.57
N LEU A 64 -9.94 9.79 -4.19
CA LEU A 64 -9.12 10.78 -4.90
C LEU A 64 -7.67 10.84 -4.41
N ASP A 65 -7.37 10.34 -3.21
CA ASP A 65 -6.19 10.81 -2.46
C ASP A 65 -5.13 9.73 -2.16
N VAL A 66 -4.80 8.89 -3.15
CA VAL A 66 -3.79 7.81 -3.11
C VAL A 66 -4.34 6.50 -2.57
N VAL A 67 -4.19 5.47 -3.40
CA VAL A 67 -4.64 4.11 -3.13
C VAL A 67 -3.49 3.14 -3.40
N GLN A 68 -3.08 2.38 -2.40
CA GLN A 68 -2.11 1.29 -2.55
C GLN A 68 -2.65 0.05 -1.84
N VAL A 69 -2.50 -1.12 -2.46
CA VAL A 69 -2.90 -2.41 -1.89
C VAL A 69 -1.70 -3.34 -1.95
N ASN A 70 -1.24 -3.86 -0.81
CA ASN A 70 -0.21 -4.88 -0.76
C ASN A 70 -0.74 -6.12 -0.04
N GLN A 71 -0.59 -7.29 -0.64
CA GLN A 71 -0.84 -8.54 0.06
C GLN A 71 0.33 -8.83 1.01
N VAL A 72 0.06 -8.78 2.32
CA VAL A 72 1.08 -8.99 3.35
C VAL A 72 1.32 -10.48 3.61
N ASN A 73 0.26 -11.28 3.56
CA ASN A 73 0.30 -12.73 3.71
C ASN A 73 -0.96 -13.36 3.09
N MET A 74 -1.13 -14.67 3.29
CA MET A 74 -2.24 -15.45 2.71
C MET A 74 -3.64 -15.03 3.19
N ASN A 75 -3.78 -14.13 4.17
CA ASN A 75 -5.07 -13.70 4.68
C ASN A 75 -5.13 -12.21 5.05
N ALA A 76 -4.23 -11.38 4.54
CA ALA A 76 -4.16 -9.97 4.90
C ALA A 76 -3.74 -9.08 3.73
N LEU A 77 -4.43 -7.95 3.61
CA LEU A 77 -4.06 -6.82 2.76
C LEU A 77 -3.69 -5.63 3.64
N LEU A 78 -2.63 -4.92 3.24
CA LEU A 78 -2.34 -3.57 3.69
C LEU A 78 -2.92 -2.60 2.67
N VAL A 79 -3.86 -1.76 3.11
CA VAL A 79 -4.56 -0.82 2.25
C VAL A 79 -4.26 0.60 2.70
N LEU A 80 -3.69 1.42 1.81
CA LEU A 80 -3.59 2.87 1.96
C LEU A 80 -4.75 3.51 1.21
N MET A 81 -5.56 4.31 1.91
CA MET A 81 -6.69 5.04 1.36
C MET A 81 -7.03 6.24 2.26
N ASP A 82 -7.30 7.41 1.67
CA ASP A 82 -7.71 8.62 2.41
C ASP A 82 -6.74 9.03 3.54
N ARG A 83 -5.42 9.02 3.28
CA ARG A 83 -4.36 9.26 4.29
C ARG A 83 -4.43 8.35 5.52
N SER A 84 -5.08 7.20 5.39
CA SER A 84 -5.13 6.16 6.40
C SER A 84 -4.58 4.86 5.84
N VAL A 85 -3.95 4.08 6.69
CA VAL A 85 -3.52 2.72 6.37
C VAL A 85 -4.20 1.75 7.31
N GLN A 86 -4.68 0.65 6.77
CA GLN A 86 -5.38 -0.38 7.53
C GLN A 86 -4.97 -1.77 7.06
N MET A 87 -4.84 -2.70 8.00
CA MET A 87 -4.71 -4.12 7.69
C MET A 87 -6.08 -4.80 7.75
N VAL A 88 -6.53 -5.29 6.61
CA VAL A 88 -7.84 -5.97 6.44
C VAL A 88 -7.63 -7.40 5.93
N GLY A 89 -8.67 -8.22 6.02
CA GLY A 89 -8.69 -9.51 5.33
C GLY A 89 -8.79 -9.36 3.82
N LEU A 90 -8.71 -10.47 3.09
CA LEU A 90 -8.65 -10.43 1.63
C LEU A 90 -9.96 -9.94 0.98
N ASN A 91 -11.08 -9.97 1.71
CA ASN A 91 -12.35 -9.41 1.24
C ASN A 91 -12.64 -8.03 1.87
N GLY A 92 -11.64 -7.42 2.50
CA GLY A 92 -11.76 -6.11 3.13
C GLY A 92 -12.40 -6.10 4.52
N GLU A 93 -12.60 -7.29 5.11
CA GLU A 93 -13.11 -7.45 6.46
C GLU A 93 -12.10 -7.03 7.54
N GLN A 94 -12.61 -6.50 8.66
CA GLN A 94 -11.76 -6.10 9.78
C GLN A 94 -11.18 -7.34 10.48
N LYS A 95 -9.87 -7.34 10.73
CA LYS A 95 -9.21 -8.39 11.53
C LYS A 95 -9.36 -8.11 13.03
N LEU A 96 -9.26 -9.16 13.85
CA LEU A 96 -9.33 -9.05 15.32
C LEU A 96 -8.26 -8.11 15.88
N ASN A 97 -7.03 -8.22 15.38
CA ASN A 97 -5.94 -7.32 15.71
C ASN A 97 -6.00 -6.12 14.77
N LYS A 98 -6.63 -5.03 15.24
CA LYS A 98 -6.76 -3.79 14.50
C LYS A 98 -5.38 -3.16 14.33
N HIS A 99 -4.86 -3.16 13.10
CA HIS A 99 -3.69 -2.39 12.70
C HIS A 99 -4.17 -1.28 11.79
N GLU A 100 -4.22 -0.06 12.32
CA GLU A 100 -4.66 1.11 11.58
C GLU A 100 -3.86 2.34 12.01
N ALA A 101 -3.67 3.27 11.08
CA ALA A 101 -3.11 4.56 11.36
C ALA A 101 -3.64 5.61 10.40
N THR A 102 -3.81 6.83 10.90
CA THR A 102 -4.10 8.01 10.11
C THR A 102 -2.91 8.95 10.16
N PHE A 103 -2.62 9.60 9.03
CA PHE A 103 -1.46 10.48 8.88
C PHE A 103 -1.90 11.92 8.64
N SER A 104 -1.14 12.86 9.21
CA SER A 104 -1.26 14.29 8.92
C SER A 104 -0.54 14.71 7.64
N TYR A 105 0.21 13.79 7.04
CA TYR A 105 0.96 13.99 5.80
C TYR A 105 0.23 13.34 4.63
N ASP A 106 0.47 13.86 3.42
CA ASP A 106 0.02 13.21 2.19
C ASP A 106 0.96 12.03 1.91
N VAL A 107 0.59 10.88 2.44
CA VAL A 107 1.33 9.63 2.29
C VAL A 107 1.27 9.19 0.83
N GLU A 108 2.44 8.99 0.23
CA GLU A 108 2.55 8.57 -1.16
C GLU A 108 2.64 7.06 -1.28
N SER A 109 3.22 6.38 -0.29
CA SER A 109 3.39 4.93 -0.32
C SER A 109 3.63 4.31 1.05
N VAL A 110 3.25 3.04 1.20
CA VAL A 110 3.40 2.23 2.41
C VAL A 110 3.91 0.82 2.10
N VAL A 111 4.62 0.23 3.06
CA VAL A 111 4.99 -1.19 3.03
C VAL A 111 5.04 -1.73 4.44
N TYR A 112 4.58 -2.97 4.63
CA TYR A 112 4.69 -3.66 5.91
C TYR A 112 5.72 -4.77 5.79
N ALA A 113 6.76 -4.71 6.62
CA ALA A 113 7.87 -5.65 6.64
C ALA A 113 8.46 -5.73 8.06
N GLU A 114 8.94 -6.91 8.45
CA GLU A 114 9.59 -7.12 9.76
C GLU A 114 8.70 -6.70 10.94
N ASP A 115 7.39 -6.94 10.85
CA ASP A 115 6.39 -6.52 11.84
C ASP A 115 6.30 -4.99 12.05
N THR A 116 6.83 -4.21 11.11
CA THR A 116 6.78 -2.76 11.10
C THR A 116 6.14 -2.23 9.83
N LEU A 117 5.51 -1.07 9.94
CA LEU A 117 4.96 -0.31 8.84
C LEU A 117 5.94 0.81 8.48
N LEU A 118 6.46 0.80 7.25
CA LEU A 118 7.15 1.95 6.68
C LEU A 118 6.18 2.79 5.87
N VAL A 119 6.18 4.08 6.16
CA VAL A 119 5.31 5.10 5.54
C VAL A 119 6.21 6.14 4.90
N VAL A 120 5.99 6.47 3.63
CA VAL A 120 6.79 7.44 2.88
C VAL A 120 5.88 8.54 2.34
N TRP A 121 6.27 9.79 2.57
CA TRP A 121 5.69 10.98 1.98
C TRP A 121 6.79 11.78 1.29
N ARG A 122 6.41 12.79 0.51
CA ARG A 122 7.33 13.56 -0.32
C ARG A 122 8.65 13.94 0.36
N HIS A 123 8.61 14.40 1.62
CA HIS A 123 9.76 14.97 2.32
C HIS A 123 10.23 14.16 3.52
N GLY A 124 9.79 12.91 3.63
CA GLY A 124 10.21 12.07 4.74
C GLY A 124 9.65 10.67 4.73
N TRP A 125 10.03 9.92 5.74
CA TRP A 125 9.51 8.59 5.99
C TRP A 125 9.46 8.33 7.49
N GLN A 126 8.59 7.40 7.88
CA GLN A 126 8.37 7.00 9.26
C GLN A 126 8.20 5.49 9.33
N ARG A 127 8.93 4.84 10.23
CA ARG A 127 8.75 3.43 10.57
C ARG A 127 7.94 3.34 11.85
N ARG A 128 6.82 2.63 11.79
CA ARG A 128 5.93 2.38 12.93
C ARG A 128 5.92 0.92 13.33
N GLY A 129 5.92 0.66 14.62
CA GLY A 129 5.85 -0.67 15.21
C GLY A 129 4.41 -1.08 15.52
N LYS A 130 4.20 -1.56 16.74
CA LYS A 130 2.99 -2.27 17.17
C LYS A 130 1.71 -1.50 16.82
N GLY A 131 0.80 -2.19 16.12
CA GLY A 131 -0.52 -1.66 15.77
C GLY A 131 -0.50 -0.42 14.88
N PHE A 132 0.64 -0.08 14.26
CA PHE A 132 0.86 1.14 13.47
C PHE A 132 0.80 2.45 14.28
N THR A 133 0.96 2.37 15.61
CA THR A 133 0.84 3.53 16.50
C THR A 133 2.19 3.99 17.04
N GLU A 134 3.03 3.05 17.46
CA GLU A 134 4.36 3.33 17.97
C GLU A 134 5.28 3.81 16.84
N VAL A 135 5.88 4.99 16.97
CA VAL A 135 6.88 5.49 16.02
C VAL A 135 8.26 5.00 16.47
N LEU A 136 8.90 4.17 15.64
CA LEU A 136 10.22 3.61 15.91
C LEU A 136 11.34 4.49 15.33
N GLU A 137 11.17 4.93 14.09
CA GLU A 137 12.12 5.77 13.37
C GLU A 137 11.38 6.81 12.52
N GLU A 138 11.94 8.00 12.39
CA GLU A 138 11.39 9.06 11.56
C GLU A 138 12.50 9.91 10.95
N LYS A 139 12.31 10.30 9.69
CA LYS A 139 13.17 11.26 9.01
C LYS A 139 12.34 12.24 8.20
N THR A 140 12.56 13.53 8.44
CA THR A 140 11.97 14.61 7.65
C THR A 140 13.06 15.55 7.17
N ASP A 141 13.15 15.78 5.86
CA ASP A 141 14.10 16.71 5.26
C ASP A 141 13.45 17.40 4.04
N LYS A 142 13.09 18.67 4.20
CA LYS A 142 12.44 19.47 3.14
C LYS A 142 13.35 19.73 1.92
N LYS A 143 14.68 19.57 2.08
CA LYS A 143 15.63 19.70 0.98
C LYS A 143 15.68 18.44 0.11
N LYS A 144 15.11 17.34 0.58
CA LYS A 144 15.08 16.06 -0.12
C LYS A 144 13.66 15.68 -0.47
N VAL A 145 13.57 14.94 -1.57
CA VAL A 145 12.39 14.18 -1.92
C VAL A 145 12.69 12.71 -1.69
N TYR A 146 11.72 11.98 -1.14
CA TYR A 146 11.78 10.54 -0.92
C TYR A 146 10.68 9.86 -1.71
N ARG A 147 11.02 8.77 -2.41
CA ARG A 147 10.06 7.99 -3.18
C ARG A 147 10.35 6.51 -3.05
N MET A 148 9.36 5.72 -2.67
CA MET A 148 9.50 4.27 -2.69
C MET A 148 9.39 3.76 -4.14
N VAL A 149 10.39 3.00 -4.59
CA VAL A 149 10.46 2.50 -5.97
C VAL A 149 9.92 1.08 -6.07
N LYS A 150 10.21 0.25 -5.06
CA LYS A 150 9.80 -1.16 -5.00
C LYS A 150 9.64 -1.60 -3.55
N SER A 151 8.70 -2.50 -3.31
CA SER A 151 8.33 -2.98 -1.97
C SER A 151 8.00 -4.48 -1.90
N ASP A 152 8.29 -5.26 -2.95
CA ASP A 152 7.95 -6.70 -3.02
C ASP A 152 8.90 -7.56 -2.15
N ARG A 153 10.10 -7.85 -2.64
CA ARG A 153 11.13 -8.60 -1.87
C ARG A 153 12.13 -7.69 -1.17
N THR A 154 12.37 -6.54 -1.75
CA THR A 154 13.39 -5.57 -1.38
C THR A 154 12.71 -4.22 -1.34
N ILE A 155 12.85 -3.52 -0.21
CA ILE A 155 12.36 -2.14 -0.10
C ILE A 155 13.45 -1.22 -0.64
N VAL A 156 13.13 -0.51 -1.73
CA VAL A 156 14.04 0.43 -2.39
C VAL A 156 13.49 1.85 -2.24
N LEU A 157 14.27 2.71 -1.59
CA LEU A 157 13.95 4.12 -1.40
C LEU A 157 14.86 4.99 -2.28
N GLU A 158 14.27 5.76 -3.18
CA GLU A 158 14.97 6.78 -3.94
C GLU A 158 14.95 8.11 -3.19
N THR A 159 16.07 8.85 -3.25
CA THR A 159 16.12 10.24 -2.84
C THR A 159 16.80 11.14 -3.86
N HIS A 160 16.27 12.33 -4.04
CA HIS A 160 16.88 13.41 -4.83
C HIS A 160 16.70 14.76 -4.11
N GLN A 161 17.43 15.80 -4.56
CA GLN A 161 17.31 17.14 -4.00
C GLN A 161 16.06 17.83 -4.52
N THR A 162 15.31 18.51 -3.66
CA THR A 162 14.11 19.26 -4.06
C THR A 162 14.42 20.34 -5.11
N THR A 163 15.64 20.90 -5.08
CA THR A 163 16.09 21.97 -5.99
C THR A 163 16.53 21.48 -7.37
N ASP A 164 16.78 20.18 -7.54
CA ASP A 164 17.28 19.60 -8.78
C ASP A 164 16.58 18.27 -9.09
N GLN A 165 15.39 18.37 -9.68
CA GLN A 165 14.56 17.21 -10.05
C GLN A 165 15.12 16.42 -11.24
N THR A 166 16.08 16.99 -11.98
CA THR A 166 16.77 16.35 -13.11
C THR A 166 18.14 15.79 -12.73
N GLY A 167 18.57 16.03 -11.49
CA GLY A 167 19.85 15.60 -10.96
C GLY A 167 19.92 14.11 -10.70
N LEU A 168 21.09 13.65 -10.26
CA LEU A 168 21.30 12.26 -9.90
C LEU A 168 20.50 11.89 -8.64
N SER A 169 19.78 10.77 -8.69
CA SER A 169 19.13 10.17 -7.55
C SER A 169 20.06 9.22 -6.79
N ASN A 170 19.92 9.16 -5.47
CA ASN A 170 20.51 8.09 -4.66
C ASN A 170 19.46 7.03 -4.39
N LEU A 171 19.85 5.75 -4.44
CA LEU A 171 18.99 4.62 -4.08
C LEU A 171 19.49 3.99 -2.79
N TYR A 172 18.57 3.76 -1.86
CA TYR A 172 18.82 3.02 -0.62
C TYR A 172 18.07 1.70 -0.66
N LEU A 173 18.79 0.61 -0.42
CA LEU A 173 18.20 -0.67 -0.09
C LEU A 173 17.93 -0.66 1.41
N LEU A 174 16.67 -0.79 1.81
CA LEU A 174 16.27 -0.90 3.21
C LEU A 174 16.23 -2.37 3.66
N GLU A 175 16.87 -3.28 2.90
CA GLU A 175 17.13 -4.65 3.34
C GLU A 175 18.08 -4.62 4.54
N LYS A 176 17.65 -5.23 5.65
CA LYS A 176 18.48 -5.56 6.81
C LYS A 176 19.54 -4.52 7.17
N ALA A 177 19.17 -3.60 8.05
CA ALA A 177 20.12 -3.06 9.02
C ALA A 177 20.33 -4.05 10.19
N GLU A 178 20.47 -5.35 9.90
CA GLU A 178 21.22 -6.21 10.81
C GLU A 178 22.68 -6.05 10.41
N THR A 179 23.47 -5.45 11.31
CA THR A 179 24.89 -5.10 11.19
C THR A 179 25.24 -3.83 10.40
N TYR A 180 24.97 -2.67 11.02
CA TYR A 180 26.04 -1.65 11.09
C TYR A 180 27.18 -2.23 11.93
N VAL A 181 28.06 -3.05 11.34
CA VAL A 181 29.41 -3.19 11.89
C VAL A 181 30.08 -1.86 11.57
N GLN A 182 30.18 -0.96 12.54
CA GLN A 182 31.28 -0.02 12.52
C GLN A 182 32.56 -0.86 12.59
N LEU A 183 33.22 -1.01 11.45
CA LEU A 183 34.58 -1.53 11.45
C LEU A 183 35.46 -0.48 12.17
N PRO A 184 36.31 -0.91 13.12
CA PRO A 184 37.20 -0.03 13.87
C PRO A 184 38.24 0.66 13.00
#